data_AF-A0A3P7WBC4-F1
#
_entry.id   AF-A0A3P7WBC4-F1
#
_cell.length_a   1.000
_cell.length_b   1.000
_cell.length_c   1.000
_cell.angle_alpha   90.00
_cell.angle_beta   90.00
_cell.angle_gamma   90.00
#
_symmetry.space_group_name_H-M   'P 1'
#
loop_
_entity.id
_entity.type
_entity.pdbx_description
1 polymer ?
#
loop_
_entity_poly.entity_id
_entity_poly.type
_entity_poly.pdbx_seq_one_letter_code
_entity_poly.pdbx_strand_id
1 'polypeptide(L)'
;MENSTNSGVCEKQCPQPCHEQGYVSRVTTSLWPRTSYYNRVKDLWERQFPSMETMHEAREARTNLAKLEVYYEELNYESIVESPSQDVWDLLSNIGGTLGLYVGMSFLTLGEFAELFFRCIAVPHKTV
;
A
#
# COMPACT_ATOMS: atom_id res chain seq x y z
N MET A 1 13.58 38.16 -25.59
CA MET A 1 13.53 36.75 -26.05
C MET A 1 13.91 35.91 -24.85
N GLU A 2 12.91 35.58 -24.04
CA GLU A 2 13.09 34.86 -22.78
C GLU A 2 12.95 33.37 -23.09
N ASN A 3 14.07 32.64 -23.00
CA ASN A 3 14.17 31.26 -23.44
C ASN A 3 13.88 30.35 -22.24
N SER A 4 12.62 29.95 -22.09
CA SER A 4 12.14 29.12 -21.00
C SER A 4 12.85 27.77 -20.99
N THR A 5 13.66 27.56 -19.96
CA THR A 5 14.22 26.27 -19.57
C THR A 5 13.06 25.29 -19.30
N ASN A 6 12.88 24.30 -20.17
CA ASN A 6 11.84 23.27 -20.11
C ASN A 6 12.08 22.25 -18.98
N SER A 7 12.24 22.71 -17.75
CA SER A 7 12.36 21.88 -16.55
C SER A 7 10.98 21.75 -15.90
N GLY A 8 10.13 20.87 -16.41
CA GLY A 8 8.80 20.60 -15.79
C GLY A 8 7.63 20.38 -16.76
N VAL A 9 7.86 20.31 -18.07
CA VAL A 9 6.80 20.00 -19.04
C VAL A 9 6.25 18.57 -18.83
N CYS A 10 7.13 17.62 -18.50
CA CYS A 10 6.75 16.21 -18.33
C CYS A 10 5.89 15.96 -17.07
N GLU A 11 6.15 16.65 -15.96
CA GLU A 11 5.39 16.52 -14.70
C GLU A 11 3.92 16.97 -14.85
N LYS A 12 3.69 17.99 -15.68
CA LYS A 12 2.34 18.49 -15.98
C LYS A 12 1.61 17.67 -17.05
N GLN A 13 2.34 17.01 -17.94
CA GLN A 13 1.78 16.19 -19.00
C GLN A 13 1.50 14.74 -18.57
N CYS A 14 2.13 14.28 -17.48
CA CYS A 14 1.89 12.95 -16.93
C CYS A 14 1.92 12.98 -15.39
N PRO A 15 0.79 13.28 -14.73
CA PRO A 15 0.70 13.12 -13.29
C PRO A 15 0.77 11.63 -12.91
N GLN A 16 1.30 11.32 -11.73
CA GLN A 16 1.27 9.94 -11.24
C GLN A 16 -0.18 9.47 -11.06
N PRO A 17 -0.51 8.24 -11.51
CA PRO A 17 -1.86 7.71 -11.37
C PRO A 17 -2.15 7.34 -9.92
N CYS A 18 -3.37 7.60 -9.44
CA CYS A 18 -3.79 7.20 -8.10
C CYS A 18 -4.02 5.69 -7.95
N HIS A 19 -4.19 4.97 -9.07
CA HIS A 19 -4.39 3.52 -9.09
C HIS A 19 -3.36 2.88 -10.02
N GLU A 20 -2.46 2.10 -9.43
CA GLU A 20 -1.45 1.35 -10.15
C GLU A 20 -1.47 -0.12 -9.70
N GLN A 21 -1.25 -1.02 -10.64
CA GLN A 21 -1.14 -2.45 -10.39
C GLN A 21 0.20 -2.94 -10.93
N GLY A 22 1.14 -3.21 -10.02
CA GLY A 22 2.44 -3.78 -10.32
C GLY A 22 2.46 -5.29 -10.06
N TYR A 23 3.18 -6.05 -10.89
CA TYR A 23 3.44 -7.47 -10.67
C TYR A 23 4.93 -7.69 -10.43
N VAL A 24 5.30 -8.19 -9.25
CA VAL A 24 6.67 -8.63 -8.98
C VAL A 24 6.84 -10.04 -9.52
N SER A 25 7.62 -10.18 -10.59
CA SER A 25 7.87 -11.49 -11.20
C SER A 25 9.18 -12.09 -10.69
N ARG A 26 9.17 -13.39 -10.40
CA ARG A 26 10.37 -14.18 -10.14
C ARG A 26 10.57 -15.17 -11.28
N VAL A 27 11.74 -15.12 -11.90
CA VAL A 27 12.09 -15.99 -13.03
C VAL A 27 13.02 -17.08 -12.54
N THR A 28 12.63 -18.32 -12.77
CA THR A 28 13.48 -19.49 -12.56
C THR A 28 13.60 -20.28 -13.86
N THR A 29 14.79 -20.82 -14.14
CA THR A 29 15.06 -21.56 -15.36
C THR A 29 15.54 -22.97 -15.02
N SER A 30 15.17 -23.94 -15.86
CA SER A 30 15.60 -25.32 -15.71
C SER A 30 15.83 -25.96 -17.09
N LEU A 31 16.69 -26.98 -17.13
CA LEU A 31 17.00 -27.67 -18.37
C LEU A 31 15.79 -28.52 -18.81
N TRP A 32 15.21 -28.17 -19.95
CA TRP A 32 14.10 -28.89 -20.57
C TRP A 32 14.37 -29.10 -22.08
N PRO A 33 14.00 -30.25 -22.68
CA PRO A 33 13.47 -31.46 -22.07
C PRO A 33 14.56 -32.42 -21.55
N ARG A 34 14.21 -33.24 -20.56
CA ARG A 34 15.06 -34.36 -20.11
C ARG A 34 15.12 -35.43 -21.21
N THR A 35 16.30 -36.02 -21.44
CA THR A 35 16.52 -36.98 -22.52
C THR A 35 15.55 -38.18 -22.46
N SER A 36 15.26 -38.70 -21.27
CA SER A 36 14.30 -39.79 -21.07
C SER A 36 12.83 -39.41 -21.32
N TYR A 37 12.49 -38.12 -21.21
CA TYR A 37 11.14 -37.60 -21.43
C TYR A 37 10.92 -37.12 -22.87
N TYR A 38 11.99 -37.02 -23.67
CA TYR A 38 11.98 -36.42 -24.99
C TYR A 38 11.00 -37.09 -25.96
N ASN A 39 10.90 -38.42 -25.93
CA ASN A 39 10.00 -39.17 -26.81
C ASN A 39 8.52 -38.75 -26.65
N ARG A 40 8.11 -38.36 -25.44
CA ARG A 40 6.75 -37.85 -25.20
C ARG A 40 6.56 -36.44 -25.74
N VAL A 41 7.57 -35.58 -25.57
CA VAL A 41 7.55 -34.22 -26.14
C VAL A 41 7.50 -34.28 -27.66
N LYS A 42 8.23 -35.21 -28.26
CA LYS A 42 8.25 -35.45 -29.70
C LYS A 42 6.87 -35.87 -30.24
N ASP A 43 6.23 -36.88 -29.65
CA ASP A 43 4.88 -37.31 -30.06
C ASP A 43 3.84 -36.19 -29.91
N LEU A 44 3.93 -35.39 -28.84
CA LEU A 44 3.06 -34.21 -28.67
C LEU A 44 3.32 -33.14 -29.74
N TRP A 45 4.58 -32.88 -30.09
CA TRP A 45 4.95 -31.91 -31.11
C TRP A 45 4.45 -32.31 -32.49
N GLU A 46 4.64 -33.58 -32.88
CA GLU A 46 4.18 -34.10 -34.18
C GLU A 46 2.66 -33.98 -34.33
N ARG A 47 1.91 -34.21 -33.24
CA ARG A 47 0.44 -34.07 -33.23
C ARG A 47 -0.01 -32.62 -33.30
N GLN A 48 0.67 -31.73 -32.58
CA GLN A 48 0.24 -30.33 -32.46
C GLN A 48 0.72 -29.48 -33.65
N PHE A 49 1.87 -29.79 -34.24
CA PHE A 49 2.48 -29.06 -35.34
C PHE A 49 2.95 -29.99 -36.46
N PRO A 50 2.02 -30.60 -37.23
CA PRO A 50 2.35 -31.58 -38.26
C PRO A 50 3.13 -31.01 -39.45
N SER A 51 3.14 -29.68 -39.63
CA SER A 51 3.85 -28.99 -40.71
C SER A 51 5.28 -28.57 -40.36
N MET A 52 5.71 -28.78 -39.11
CA MET A 52 7.01 -28.31 -38.63
C MET A 52 7.99 -29.47 -38.48
N GLU A 53 9.24 -29.25 -38.91
CA GLU A 53 10.28 -30.29 -38.85
C GLU A 53 10.50 -30.74 -37.39
N THR A 54 10.41 -32.05 -37.19
CA THR A 54 10.51 -32.64 -35.85
C THR A 54 11.98 -32.82 -35.48
N MET A 55 12.38 -32.33 -34.31
CA MET A 55 13.76 -32.50 -33.87
C MET A 55 14.04 -33.97 -33.57
N HIS A 56 15.18 -34.49 -34.02
CA HIS A 56 15.50 -35.91 -33.89
C HIS A 56 16.07 -36.23 -32.52
N GLU A 57 16.85 -35.30 -31.96
CA GLU A 57 17.50 -35.46 -30.66
C GLU A 57 17.02 -34.48 -29.59
N ALA A 58 17.06 -34.92 -28.33
CA ALA A 58 16.78 -34.06 -27.18
C ALA A 58 17.74 -32.85 -27.09
N ARG A 59 18.94 -32.94 -27.68
CA ARG A 59 19.93 -31.86 -27.70
C ARG A 59 19.50 -30.73 -28.63
N GLU A 60 18.98 -31.05 -29.81
CA GLU A 60 18.46 -30.07 -30.77
C GLU A 60 17.23 -29.36 -30.21
N ALA A 61 16.36 -30.12 -29.54
CA ALA A 61 15.19 -29.56 -28.87
C ALA A 61 15.58 -28.56 -27.76
N ARG A 62 16.68 -28.79 -27.04
CA ARG A 62 17.16 -27.84 -26.00
C ARG A 62 17.69 -26.52 -26.57
N THR A 63 18.17 -26.51 -27.80
CA THR A 63 18.71 -25.28 -28.42
C THR A 63 17.63 -24.45 -29.11
N ASN A 64 16.52 -25.08 -29.49
CA ASN A 64 15.48 -24.42 -30.31
C ASN A 64 14.13 -24.28 -29.58
N LEU A 65 13.86 -25.04 -28.53
CA LEU A 65 12.60 -24.99 -27.79
C LEU A 65 12.79 -24.39 -26.39
N ALA A 66 11.85 -23.54 -26.01
CA ALA A 66 11.73 -23.01 -24.65
C ALA A 66 10.32 -23.30 -24.12
N LYS A 67 10.25 -23.78 -22.87
CA LYS A 67 8.99 -23.97 -22.16
C LYS A 67 8.81 -22.82 -21.17
N LEU A 68 7.77 -22.01 -21.36
CA LEU A 68 7.39 -20.91 -20.47
C LEU A 68 6.17 -21.31 -19.64
N GLU A 69 6.31 -21.27 -18.32
CA GLU A 69 5.20 -21.48 -17.38
C GLU A 69 5.05 -20.21 -16.53
N VAL A 70 3.88 -19.57 -16.63
CA VAL A 70 3.56 -18.35 -15.88
C VAL A 70 2.50 -18.71 -14.85
N TYR A 71 2.82 -18.51 -13.57
CA TYR A 71 1.93 -18.78 -12.45
C TYR A 71 2.18 -17.79 -11.31
N TYR A 72 1.20 -17.64 -10.43
CA TYR A 72 1.34 -16.84 -9.21
C TYR A 72 2.11 -17.67 -8.16
N GLU A 73 3.17 -17.10 -7.59
CA GLU A 73 3.97 -17.76 -6.54
C GLU A 73 3.12 -18.01 -5.29
N GLU A 74 2.34 -17.00 -4.90
CA GLU A 74 1.39 -17.05 -3.80
C GLU A 74 0.10 -16.34 -4.24
N LEU A 75 -1.07 -16.77 -3.74
CA LEU A 75 -2.36 -16.10 -4.01
C LEU A 75 -2.58 -14.91 -3.05
N ASN A 76 -1.52 -14.19 -2.72
CA ASN A 76 -1.59 -12.96 -1.95
C ASN A 76 -1.53 -11.74 -2.88
N TYR A 77 -2.14 -10.66 -2.44
CA TYR A 77 -2.02 -9.36 -3.07
C TYR A 77 -1.61 -8.35 -2.01
N GLU A 78 -0.72 -7.44 -2.36
CA GLU A 78 -0.33 -6.33 -1.51
C GLU A 78 -1.04 -5.07 -1.99
N SER A 79 -1.80 -4.42 -1.10
CA SER A 79 -2.49 -3.16 -1.39
C SER A 79 -1.84 -2.02 -0.61
N ILE A 80 -1.27 -1.06 -1.34
CA ILE A 80 -0.67 0.14 -0.76
C ILE A 80 -1.64 1.29 -1.04
N VAL A 81 -2.21 1.87 0.01
CA VAL A 81 -3.16 2.99 -0.08
C VAL A 81 -2.66 4.10 0.81
N GLU A 82 -2.57 5.31 0.26
CA GLU A 82 -2.26 6.51 1.01
C GLU A 82 -3.54 7.13 1.55
N SER A 83 -3.61 7.30 2.86
CA SER A 83 -4.70 8.00 3.55
C SER A 83 -4.20 9.34 4.12
N PRO A 84 -5.08 10.35 4.24
CA PRO A 84 -4.70 11.62 4.85
C PRO A 84 -4.29 11.41 6.31
N SER A 85 -3.23 12.11 6.74
CA SER A 85 -2.69 11.97 8.11
C SER A 85 -3.61 12.50 9.21
N GLN A 86 -4.50 13.46 8.89
CA GLN A 86 -5.54 13.97 9.78
C GLN A 86 -6.78 14.31 8.98
N ASP A 87 -7.92 13.79 9.42
CA ASP A 87 -9.22 14.18 8.88
C ASP A 87 -9.74 15.45 9.59
N VAL A 88 -10.74 16.10 9.00
CA VAL A 88 -11.41 17.26 9.61
C VAL A 88 -12.00 16.90 10.97
N TRP A 89 -12.45 15.65 11.14
CA TRP A 89 -12.98 15.14 12.39
C TRP A 89 -11.90 15.00 13.46
N ASP A 90 -10.68 14.61 13.08
CA ASP A 90 -9.54 14.52 14.01
C ASP A 90 -9.14 15.91 14.52
N LEU A 91 -9.16 16.91 13.63
CA LEU A 91 -8.92 18.30 14.01
C LEU A 91 -9.97 18.79 15.02
N LEU A 92 -11.25 18.53 14.76
CA LEU A 92 -12.34 18.89 15.67
C LEU A 92 -12.22 18.17 17.01
N SER A 93 -11.83 16.89 17.01
CA SER A 93 -11.62 16.10 18.23
C SER A 93 -10.50 16.70 19.10
N ASN A 94 -9.37 17.07 18.50
CA ASN A 94 -8.25 17.68 19.22
C ASN A 94 -8.61 19.05 19.82
N ILE A 95 -9.32 19.89 19.05
CA ILE A 95 -9.80 21.19 19.52
C ILE A 95 -10.82 21.00 20.66
N GLY A 96 -11.80 20.12 20.46
CA GLY A 96 -12.85 19.82 21.43
C GLY A 96 -12.31 19.25 22.74
N GLY A 97 -11.33 18.35 22.68
CA GLY A 97 -10.68 17.79 23.87
C GLY A 97 -9.94 18.85 24.68
N THR A 98 -9.17 19.70 24.00
CA THR A 98 -8.41 20.77 24.65
C THR A 98 -9.33 21.83 25.26
N LEU A 99 -10.33 22.28 24.52
CA LEU A 99 -11.32 23.25 25.01
C LEU A 99 -12.17 22.67 26.15
N GLY A 100 -12.60 21.41 26.03
CA GLY A 100 -13.37 20.71 27.06
C GLY A 100 -12.61 20.61 28.39
N LEU A 101 -11.30 20.35 28.33
CA LEU A 101 -10.44 20.31 29.52
C LEU A 101 -10.37 21.69 30.20
N TYR A 102 -10.13 22.76 29.44
CA TYR A 102 -10.05 24.12 29.99
C TYR A 102 -11.39 24.58 30.58
N VAL A 103 -12.51 24.27 29.93
CA VAL A 103 -13.85 24.58 30.45
C VAL A 103 -14.14 23.77 31.71
N GLY A 104 -13.77 22.49 31.75
CA GLY A 104 -13.92 21.64 32.93
C GLY A 104 -13.14 22.16 34.13
N MET A 105 -11.87 22.54 33.95
CA MET A 105 -11.05 23.16 35.01
C MET A 105 -11.66 24.49 35.50
N SER A 106 -12.15 25.31 34.57
CA SER A 106 -12.81 26.58 34.91
C SER A 106 -14.10 26.36 35.72
N PHE A 107 -14.85 25.30 35.42
CA PHE A 107 -16.08 24.98 36.17
C PHE A 107 -15.79 24.47 37.59
N LEU A 108 -14.75 23.63 37.75
CA LEU A 108 -14.33 23.16 39.08
C LEU A 108 -13.87 24.32 39.96
N THR A 109 -13.06 25.23 39.42
CA THR A 109 -12.59 26.40 40.18
C THR A 109 -13.75 27.31 40.60
N LEU A 110 -14.75 27.53 39.74
CA LEU A 110 -15.98 28.26 40.12
C LEU A 110 -16.73 27.57 41.27
N GLY A 111 -16.78 26.24 41.27
CA GLY A 111 -17.36 25.46 42.37
C GLY A 111 -16.62 25.66 43.70
N GLU A 112 -15.28 25.65 43.68
CA GLU A 112 -14.45 25.92 44.86
C GLU A 112 -14.68 27.33 45.42
N PHE A 113 -14.77 28.35 44.54
CA PHE A 113 -15.08 29.71 44.97
C PHE A 113 -16.46 29.82 45.62
N ALA A 114 -17.47 29.13 45.09
CA ALA A 114 -18.80 29.09 45.69
C ALA A 114 -18.76 28.44 47.09
N GLU A 115 -18.06 27.31 47.24
CA GLU A 115 -17.88 26.67 48.55
C GLU A 115 -17.20 27.60 49.55
N LEU A 116 -16.13 28.29 49.13
CA LEU A 116 -15.42 29.26 49.95
C LEU A 116 -16.34 30.39 50.42
N PHE A 117 -17.18 30.91 49.52
CA PHE A 117 -18.13 31.98 49.85
C PHE A 117 -19.17 31.53 50.89
N PHE A 118 -19.74 30.34 50.73
CA PHE A 118 -20.67 29.77 51.71
C PHE A 118 -20.00 29.54 53.07
N ARG A 119 -18.76 29.03 53.09
CA ARG A 119 -17.99 28.87 54.33
C ARG A 119 -17.73 30.21 55.01
N CYS A 120 -17.35 31.24 54.26
CA CYS A 120 -17.11 32.58 54.82
C CYS A 120 -18.37 33.20 55.44
N ILE A 121 -19.55 33.02 54.83
CA ILE A 121 -20.82 33.54 55.39
C ILE A 121 -21.27 32.72 56.60
N ALA A 122 -21.09 31.40 56.57
CA ALA A 122 -21.53 30.50 57.63
C ALA A 122 -20.65 30.55 58.88
N VAL A 123 -19.41 31.07 58.79
CA VAL A 123 -18.57 31.32 59.96
C VAL A 123 -19.00 32.64 60.61
N PRO A 124 -19.63 32.63 61.82
CA PRO A 124 -19.96 33.86 62.52
C PRO A 124 -18.66 34.58 62.87
N HIS A 125 -18.63 35.90 62.63
CA HIS A 125 -17.56 36.80 63.01
C HIS A 125 -17.30 36.65 64.52
N LYS A 126 -16.31 35.84 64.91
CA LYS A 126 -15.77 35.87 66.27
C LYS A 126 -15.03 37.20 66.41
N THR A 127 -15.75 38.19 66.94
CA THR A 127 -15.17 39.39 67.54
C THR A 127 -14.13 38.95 68.57
N VAL A 128 -12.88 39.31 68.30
CA VAL A 128 -11.80 39.36 69.30
C VAL A 128 -12.21 40.27 70.44
#